data_AF-A0A2A3JNB9-F1
#
_entry.id   AF-A0A2A3JNB9-F1
#
_cell.length_a   1.000
_cell.length_b   1.000
_cell.length_c   1.000
_cell.angle_alpha   90.00
_cell.angle_beta   90.00
_cell.angle_gamma   90.00
#
_symmetry.space_group_name_H-M   'P 1'
#
loop_
_entity.id
_entity.type
_entity.pdbx_description
1 polymer ?
#
loop_
_entity_poly.entity_id
_entity_poly.type
_entity_poly.pdbx_seq_one_letter_code
_entity_poly.pdbx_strand_id
1 'polypeptide(L)'
;MLTRALPLVLMLCSPAAAGEKVAFLGITFLDSSLQTAELGQDPAELARITMLEQMVAQRFEDEGFDLLDLGPIAGERDRIVNPAKCYGCDTRMAAKLGADYALVGEVQKVSNLILSMNLQLRDVESGQTVKGRVVDIRSNTDESWRRGMDYILRTGIFKEETR
;
A
#
# COMPACT_ATOMS: atom_id res chain seq x y z
N MET A 1 37.77 27.49 28.71
CA MET A 1 37.13 26.83 27.56
C MET A 1 36.08 25.87 28.12
N LEU A 2 34.80 26.26 28.12
CA LEU A 2 33.71 25.41 28.61
C LEU A 2 33.28 24.46 27.48
N THR A 3 33.53 23.16 27.67
CA THR A 3 33.04 22.10 26.79
C THR A 3 31.54 21.90 27.01
N ARG A 4 30.73 22.36 26.05
CA ARG A 4 29.30 22.03 25.93
C ARG A 4 29.16 20.55 25.58
N ALA A 5 28.64 19.75 26.50
CA ALA A 5 28.16 18.41 26.19
C ALA A 5 26.83 18.53 25.43
N LEU A 6 26.81 18.03 24.19
CA LEU A 6 25.61 17.94 23.35
C LEU A 6 24.91 16.61 23.68
N PRO A 7 23.66 16.60 24.15
CA PRO A 7 22.96 15.35 24.43
C PRO A 7 22.57 14.70 23.10
N LEU A 8 23.04 13.48 22.90
CA LEU A 8 22.63 12.59 21.82
C LEU A 8 21.21 12.09 22.12
N VAL A 9 20.20 12.63 21.43
CA VAL A 9 18.83 12.11 21.47
C VAL A 9 18.79 10.88 20.59
N LEU A 10 18.74 9.69 21.19
CA LEU A 10 18.41 8.46 20.47
C LEU A 10 16.92 8.51 20.10
N MET A 11 16.63 8.68 18.81
CA MET A 11 15.33 8.32 18.24
C MET A 11 15.23 6.80 18.26
N LEU A 12 14.44 6.27 19.20
CA LEU A 12 14.03 4.87 19.19
C LEU A 12 13.07 4.69 18.00
N CYS A 13 13.56 4.09 16.91
CA CYS A 13 12.67 3.44 15.94
C CYS A 13 12.03 2.26 16.68
N SER A 14 10.78 2.43 17.10
CA SER A 14 10.01 1.31 17.63
C SER A 14 9.82 0.29 16.51
N PRO A 15 10.13 -1.00 16.74
CA PRO A 15 9.70 -2.04 15.82
C PRO A 15 8.17 -2.00 15.76
N ALA A 16 7.62 -2.10 14.54
CA ALA A 16 6.18 -2.26 14.33
C ALA A 16 5.67 -3.37 15.25
N ALA A 17 4.83 -3.01 16.21
CA ALA A 17 4.36 -3.92 17.24
C ALA A 17 3.15 -4.70 16.71
N ALA A 18 3.10 -6.02 16.97
CA ALA A 18 1.89 -6.80 16.75
C ALA A 18 0.70 -6.12 17.44
N GLY A 19 -0.40 -5.96 16.71
CA GLY A 19 -1.59 -5.22 17.14
C GLY A 19 -1.70 -3.78 16.63
N GLU A 20 -0.76 -3.29 15.82
CA GLU A 20 -0.93 -2.05 15.06
C GLU A 20 -2.09 -2.14 14.07
N LYS A 21 -2.88 -1.07 13.98
CA LYS A 21 -4.11 -1.00 13.19
C LYS A 21 -3.84 -0.40 11.83
N VAL A 22 -4.31 -1.07 10.79
CA VAL A 22 -4.13 -0.63 9.40
C VAL A 22 -5.48 -0.49 8.72
N ALA A 23 -5.72 0.68 8.13
CA ALA A 23 -6.80 0.86 7.16
C ALA A 23 -6.26 0.55 5.76
N PHE A 24 -6.55 -0.64 5.23
CA PHE A 24 -6.15 -1.01 3.86
C PHE A 24 -7.20 -0.54 2.85
N LEU A 25 -6.93 0.60 2.20
CA LEU A 25 -7.87 1.30 1.33
C LEU A 25 -7.92 0.73 -0.11
N GLY A 26 -7.28 -0.41 -0.34
CA GLY A 26 -7.28 -1.15 -1.61
C GLY A 26 -6.18 -0.75 -2.57
N ILE A 27 -6.27 -1.32 -3.78
CA ILE A 27 -5.32 -1.12 -4.87
C ILE A 27 -6.06 -0.52 -6.08
N THR A 28 -5.66 0.69 -6.48
CA THR A 28 -6.26 1.35 -7.64
C THR A 28 -5.66 0.81 -8.94
N PHE A 29 -6.50 0.35 -9.86
CA PHE A 29 -6.07 -0.01 -11.22
C PHE A 29 -6.12 1.20 -12.15
N LEU A 30 -5.01 1.47 -12.83
CA LEU A 30 -4.86 2.57 -13.78
C LEU A 30 -4.50 1.99 -15.15
N ASP A 31 -5.41 2.10 -16.12
CA ASP A 31 -5.13 1.71 -17.50
C ASP A 31 -4.83 2.94 -18.37
N SER A 32 -3.55 3.10 -18.74
CA SER A 32 -3.11 4.11 -19.71
C SER A 32 -2.81 3.52 -21.10
N SER A 33 -3.11 2.24 -21.33
CA SER A 33 -2.88 1.57 -22.61
C SER A 33 -4.02 1.78 -23.63
N LEU A 34 -5.05 2.55 -23.27
CA LEU A 34 -6.32 2.72 -23.99
C LEU A 34 -7.14 1.43 -24.17
N GLN A 35 -6.66 0.28 -23.69
CA GLN A 35 -7.33 -1.00 -23.96
C GLN A 35 -8.72 -1.05 -23.33
N THR A 36 -8.84 -0.59 -22.08
CA THR A 36 -10.14 -0.51 -21.40
C THR A 36 -11.10 0.44 -22.12
N ALA A 37 -10.60 1.55 -22.67
CA ALA A 37 -11.42 2.50 -23.40
C ALA A 37 -11.95 1.93 -24.73
N GLU A 38 -11.11 1.16 -25.43
CA GLU A 38 -11.43 0.62 -26.77
C GLU A 38 -12.18 -0.72 -26.73
N LEU A 39 -11.80 -1.61 -25.80
CA LEU A 39 -12.28 -2.99 -25.73
C LEU A 39 -13.17 -3.28 -24.52
N GLY A 40 -13.30 -2.31 -23.61
CA GLY A 40 -13.95 -2.50 -22.33
C GLY A 40 -13.02 -3.10 -21.27
N GLN A 41 -13.51 -3.11 -20.03
CA GLN A 41 -12.76 -3.60 -18.87
C GLN A 41 -12.51 -5.11 -18.96
N ASP A 42 -11.25 -5.52 -18.88
CA ASP A 42 -10.88 -6.93 -18.80
C ASP A 42 -11.24 -7.48 -17.40
N PRO A 43 -12.14 -8.47 -17.30
CA PRO A 43 -12.50 -9.08 -16.01
C PRO A 43 -11.31 -9.79 -15.35
N ALA A 44 -10.33 -10.28 -16.11
CA ALA A 44 -9.13 -10.91 -15.56
C ALA A 44 -8.24 -9.89 -14.84
N GLU A 45 -8.17 -8.64 -15.31
CA GLU A 45 -7.41 -7.57 -14.65
C GLU A 45 -8.06 -7.18 -13.32
N LEU A 46 -9.39 -7.09 -13.27
CA LEU A 46 -10.12 -6.88 -12.01
C LEU A 46 -9.92 -8.04 -11.03
N ALA A 47 -10.01 -9.28 -11.52
CA ALA A 47 -9.75 -10.46 -10.70
C ALA A 47 -8.33 -10.48 -10.13
N ARG A 48 -7.34 -9.99 -10.88
CA ARG A 48 -5.96 -9.84 -10.39
C ARG A 48 -5.85 -8.76 -9.33
N ILE A 49 -6.56 -7.64 -9.43
CA ILE A 49 -6.60 -6.63 -8.35
C ILE A 49 -7.14 -7.26 -7.06
N THR A 50 -8.28 -7.94 -7.13
CA THR A 50 -8.85 -8.64 -5.96
C THR A 50 -7.88 -9.68 -5.39
N MET A 51 -7.20 -10.43 -6.24
CA MET A 51 -6.15 -11.37 -5.81
C MET A 51 -5.00 -10.66 -5.08
N LEU A 52 -4.52 -9.53 -5.59
CA LEU A 52 -3.47 -8.76 -4.94
C LEU A 52 -3.92 -8.20 -3.59
N GLU A 53 -5.14 -7.68 -3.50
CA GLU A 53 -5.72 -7.20 -2.24
C GLU A 53 -5.81 -8.31 -1.20
N GLN A 54 -6.25 -9.50 -1.59
CA GLN A 54 -6.26 -10.68 -0.71
C GLN A 54 -4.86 -11.08 -0.25
N MET A 55 -3.87 -11.07 -1.15
CA MET A 55 -2.48 -11.37 -0.79
C MET A 55 -1.92 -10.36 0.21
N VAL A 56 -2.21 -9.07 0.01
CA VAL A 56 -1.77 -8.00 0.92
C VAL A 56 -2.46 -8.16 2.27
N ALA A 57 -3.78 -8.33 2.28
CA ALA A 57 -4.54 -8.47 3.52
C ALA A 57 -4.05 -9.67 4.36
N GLN A 58 -3.98 -10.85 3.72
CA GLN A 58 -3.50 -12.07 4.39
C GLN A 58 -2.09 -11.88 4.96
N ARG A 59 -1.18 -11.27 4.19
CA ARG A 59 0.19 -11.07 4.67
C ARG A 59 0.26 -10.11 5.85
N PHE A 60 -0.54 -9.05 5.88
CA PHE A 60 -0.58 -8.15 7.04
C PHE A 60 -1.15 -8.83 8.28
N GLU A 61 -2.21 -9.65 8.13
CA GLU A 61 -2.77 -10.44 9.22
C GLU A 61 -1.76 -11.49 9.76
N ASP A 62 -1.05 -12.19 8.86
CA ASP A 62 -0.01 -13.16 9.22
C ASP A 62 1.15 -12.52 10.02
N GLU A 63 1.44 -11.25 9.76
CA GLU A 63 2.45 -10.44 10.46
C GLU A 63 1.90 -9.78 11.74
N GLY A 64 0.63 -10.00 12.07
CA GLY A 64 0.00 -9.57 13.33
C GLY A 64 -0.60 -8.16 13.32
N PHE A 65 -0.88 -7.58 12.15
CA PHE A 65 -1.61 -6.31 12.04
C PHE A 65 -3.12 -6.52 12.14
N ASP A 66 -3.81 -5.54 12.70
CA ASP A 66 -5.28 -5.49 12.76
C ASP A 66 -5.82 -4.68 11.57
N LEU A 67 -6.45 -5.35 10.59
CA LEU A 67 -7.05 -4.69 9.45
C LEU A 67 -8.45 -4.17 9.79
N LEU A 68 -8.60 -2.85 9.80
CA LEU A 68 -9.84 -2.22 10.21
C LEU A 68 -10.95 -2.32 9.15
N ASP A 69 -12.19 -2.47 9.63
CA ASP A 69 -13.38 -2.36 8.79
C ASP A 69 -13.50 -0.94 8.20
N LEU A 70 -13.66 -0.86 6.88
CA LEU A 70 -13.83 0.39 6.15
C LEU A 70 -15.29 0.84 6.03
N GLY A 71 -16.25 0.03 6.52
CA GLY A 71 -17.67 0.35 6.53
C GLY A 71 -18.00 1.78 6.99
N PRO A 72 -17.44 2.30 8.10
CA PRO A 72 -17.71 3.65 8.59
C PRO A 72 -17.30 4.78 7.64
N ILE A 73 -16.37 4.53 6.71
CA ILE A 73 -15.88 5.53 5.73
C ILE A 73 -16.32 5.24 4.29
N ALA A 74 -17.12 4.20 4.05
CA ALA A 74 -17.44 3.74 2.68
C ALA A 74 -17.93 4.86 1.77
N GLY A 75 -18.88 5.69 2.24
CA GLY A 75 -19.42 6.79 1.43
C GLY A 75 -18.44 7.92 1.11
N GLU A 76 -17.38 8.10 1.91
CA GLU A 76 -16.27 9.02 1.57
C GLU A 76 -15.32 8.36 0.57
N ARG A 77 -14.94 7.11 0.85
CA ARG A 77 -14.04 6.32 0.00
C ARG A 77 -14.58 6.18 -1.42
N ASP A 78 -15.87 5.91 -1.59
CA ASP A 78 -16.51 5.70 -2.90
C ASP A 78 -16.49 6.96 -3.78
N ARG A 79 -16.18 8.14 -3.21
CA ARG A 79 -16.00 9.40 -3.95
C ARG A 79 -14.55 9.65 -4.36
N ILE A 80 -13.62 8.83 -3.89
CA ILE A 80 -12.20 8.94 -4.16
C ILE A 80 -11.82 7.92 -5.23
N VAL A 81 -11.37 8.42 -6.38
CA VAL A 81 -10.94 7.57 -7.50
C VAL A 81 -9.67 6.79 -7.16
N ASN A 82 -8.72 7.43 -6.47
CA ASN A 82 -7.43 6.84 -6.16
C ASN A 82 -6.93 7.31 -4.78
N PRO A 83 -7.08 6.48 -3.73
CA PRO A 83 -6.59 6.80 -2.38
C PRO A 83 -5.07 7.03 -2.32
N ALA A 84 -4.27 6.41 -3.19
CA ALA A 84 -2.82 6.64 -3.23
C ALA A 84 -2.44 8.01 -3.82
N LYS A 85 -3.36 8.71 -4.51
CA LYS A 85 -3.16 10.00 -5.17
C LYS A 85 -4.24 11.01 -4.84
N CYS A 86 -4.56 11.17 -3.54
CA CYS A 86 -5.66 12.04 -3.11
C CYS A 86 -5.27 13.14 -2.09
N TYR A 87 -4.03 13.63 -2.16
CA TYR A 87 -3.55 14.73 -1.30
C TYR A 87 -3.81 14.49 0.21
N GLY A 88 -3.45 13.29 0.69
CA GLY A 88 -3.56 12.89 2.09
C GLY A 88 -4.98 12.51 2.54
N CYS A 89 -5.93 12.31 1.63
CA CYS A 89 -7.27 11.84 2.02
C CYS A 89 -7.23 10.44 2.64
N ASP A 90 -6.27 9.61 2.23
CA ASP A 90 -6.03 8.27 2.73
C ASP A 90 -5.74 8.27 4.23
N THR A 91 -4.78 9.07 4.68
CA THR A 91 -4.46 9.16 6.11
C THR A 91 -5.57 9.83 6.91
N ARG A 92 -6.29 10.80 6.34
CA ARG A 92 -7.48 11.39 6.97
C ARG A 92 -8.63 10.40 7.13
N MET A 93 -8.87 9.53 6.14
CA MET A 93 -9.87 8.47 6.22
C MET A 93 -9.45 7.42 7.26
N ALA A 94 -8.20 7.00 7.25
CA ALA A 94 -7.63 6.06 8.23
C ALA A 94 -7.71 6.60 9.67
N ALA A 95 -7.44 7.90 9.87
CA ALA A 95 -7.57 8.56 11.17
C ALA A 95 -9.00 8.46 11.75
N LYS A 96 -10.04 8.56 10.91
CA LYS A 96 -11.44 8.43 11.35
C LYS A 96 -11.77 7.03 11.88
N LEU A 97 -11.04 6.02 11.43
CA LEU A 97 -11.17 4.63 11.89
C LEU A 97 -10.31 4.36 13.14
N GLY A 98 -9.45 5.29 13.53
CA GLY A 98 -8.45 5.07 14.58
C GLY A 98 -7.35 4.11 14.16
N ALA A 99 -6.98 4.10 12.88
CA ALA A 99 -5.83 3.37 12.36
C ALA A 99 -4.52 4.08 12.71
N ASP A 100 -3.47 3.30 12.92
CA ASP A 100 -2.10 3.79 13.04
C ASP A 100 -1.51 4.06 11.64
N TYR A 101 -1.90 3.21 10.67
CA TYR A 101 -1.43 3.32 9.29
C TYR A 101 -2.57 3.31 8.26
N ALA A 102 -2.35 4.04 7.17
CA ALA A 102 -3.08 3.87 5.92
C ALA A 102 -2.24 3.04 4.95
N LEU A 103 -2.83 1.99 4.37
CA LEU A 103 -2.21 1.18 3.34
C LEU A 103 -2.94 1.41 2.01
N VAL A 104 -2.19 1.79 0.98
CA VAL A 104 -2.70 2.10 -0.36
C VAL A 104 -1.78 1.50 -1.41
N GLY A 105 -2.34 1.05 -2.52
CA GLY A 105 -1.56 0.57 -3.66
C GLY A 105 -2.10 1.05 -5.00
N GLU A 106 -1.27 0.92 -6.03
CA GLU A 106 -1.68 1.15 -7.42
C GLU A 106 -1.08 0.07 -8.31
N VAL A 107 -1.82 -0.30 -9.36
CA VAL A 107 -1.29 -1.04 -10.51
C VAL A 107 -1.54 -0.18 -11.74
N GLN A 108 -0.48 0.23 -12.41
CA GLN A 108 -0.54 0.98 -13.65
C GLN A 108 -0.16 0.09 -14.83
N LYS A 109 -1.08 -0.05 -15.78
CA LYS A 109 -0.86 -0.74 -17.04
C LYS A 109 -0.67 0.27 -18.17
N VAL A 110 0.50 0.22 -18.78
CA VAL A 110 0.82 0.98 -20.01
C VAL A 110 0.65 0.09 -21.24
N SER A 111 0.83 -1.23 -21.10
CA SER A 111 0.55 -2.25 -22.11
C SER A 111 0.51 -3.64 -21.47
N ASN A 112 0.14 -4.68 -22.23
CA ASN A 112 0.28 -6.07 -21.78
C ASN A 112 1.73 -6.51 -21.50
N LEU A 113 2.71 -5.74 -21.98
CA LEU A 113 4.13 -5.99 -21.75
C LEU A 113 4.71 -5.14 -20.60
N ILE A 114 4.12 -3.99 -20.26
CA ILE A 114 4.71 -3.03 -19.32
C ILE A 114 3.66 -2.60 -18.31
N LEU A 115 3.84 -3.05 -17.08
CA LEU A 115 3.05 -2.67 -15.93
C LEU A 115 3.97 -2.20 -14.81
N SER A 116 3.50 -1.28 -13.99
CA SER A 116 4.12 -0.88 -12.74
C SER A 116 3.15 -1.13 -11.61
N MET A 117 3.63 -1.54 -10.44
CA MET A 117 2.79 -1.65 -9.26
C MET A 117 3.51 -1.09 -8.04
N ASN A 118 2.75 -0.53 -7.11
CA ASN A 118 3.27 -0.04 -5.86
C ASN A 118 2.33 -0.31 -4.68
N LEU A 119 2.93 -0.37 -3.50
CA LEU A 119 2.23 -0.43 -2.22
C LEU A 119 2.96 0.48 -1.25
N GLN A 120 2.19 1.26 -0.48
CA GLN A 120 2.69 2.27 0.44
C GLN A 120 1.96 2.16 1.77
N LEU A 121 2.73 2.01 2.85
CA LEU A 121 2.27 2.11 4.23
C LEU A 121 2.59 3.52 4.74
N ARG A 122 1.56 4.27 5.08
CA ARG A 122 1.66 5.67 5.49
C ARG A 122 1.24 5.83 6.93
N ASP A 123 2.10 6.48 7.71
CA ASP A 123 1.81 6.85 9.09
C ASP A 123 0.68 7.88 9.13
N VAL A 124 -0.35 7.63 9.94
CA VAL A 124 -1.56 8.45 9.96
C VAL A 124 -1.31 9.82 10.60
N GLU A 125 -0.47 9.89 11.63
CA GLU A 125 -0.18 11.13 12.37
C GLU A 125 0.62 12.13 11.52
N SER A 126 1.74 11.68 10.96
CA SER A 126 2.65 12.53 10.17
C SER A 126 2.25 12.62 8.69
N GLY A 127 1.48 11.66 8.19
CA GLY A 127 1.15 11.53 6.78
C GLY A 127 2.30 11.00 5.91
N GLN A 128 3.44 10.63 6.50
CA GLN A 128 4.62 10.21 5.74
C GLN A 128 4.55 8.73 5.35
N THR A 129 5.10 8.38 4.20
CA THR A 129 5.30 6.98 3.81
C THR A 129 6.44 6.40 4.64
N VAL A 130 6.11 5.47 5.55
CA VAL A 130 7.10 4.82 6.42
C VAL A 130 7.69 3.57 5.78
N LYS A 131 6.91 2.89 4.93
CA LYS A 131 7.34 1.72 4.16
C LYS A 131 6.67 1.71 2.80
N GLY A 132 7.33 1.13 1.81
CA GLY A 132 6.75 1.01 0.48
C GLY A 132 7.77 0.64 -0.57
N ARG A 133 7.25 0.20 -1.71
CA ARG A 133 8.06 -0.15 -2.87
C ARG A 133 7.24 -0.05 -4.14
N VAL A 134 7.94 0.25 -5.23
CA VAL A 134 7.45 0.19 -6.61
C VAL A 134 8.24 -0.89 -7.32
N VAL A 135 7.57 -1.67 -8.17
CA VAL A 135 8.21 -2.61 -9.10
C VAL A 135 7.59 -2.50 -10.48
N ASP A 136 8.40 -2.77 -11.50
CA ASP A 136 7.93 -2.92 -12.86
C ASP A 136 7.89 -4.40 -13.25
N ILE A 137 6.84 -4.78 -13.96
CA ILE A 137 6.59 -6.15 -14.43
C ILE A 137 6.53 -6.15 -15.94
N ARG A 138 7.23 -7.12 -16.55
CA ARG A 138 7.31 -7.30 -18.00
C ARG A 138 6.41 -8.42 -18.52
N SER A 139 5.13 -8.43 -18.13
CA SER A 139 4.11 -9.44 -18.49
C SER A 139 2.77 -9.10 -17.84
N ASN A 140 1.65 -9.44 -18.48
CA ASN A 140 0.29 -9.33 -17.91
C ASN A 140 -0.34 -10.71 -17.63
N THR A 141 0.24 -11.45 -16.69
CA THR A 141 -0.24 -12.78 -16.27
C THR A 141 -0.44 -12.83 -14.77
N ASP A 142 -1.26 -13.76 -14.29
CA ASP A 142 -1.51 -13.93 -12.85
C ASP A 142 -0.21 -14.17 -12.08
N GLU A 143 0.70 -14.99 -12.63
CA GLU A 143 1.99 -15.27 -12.02
C GLU A 143 2.87 -14.01 -11.93
N SER A 144 2.91 -13.19 -12.98
CA SER A 144 3.74 -11.98 -12.98
C SER A 144 3.24 -10.96 -11.95
N TRP A 145 1.92 -10.80 -11.79
CA TRP A 145 1.31 -9.95 -10.78
C TRP A 145 1.58 -10.46 -9.36
N ARG A 146 1.36 -11.76 -9.10
CA ARG A 146 1.64 -12.37 -7.77
C ARG A 146 3.10 -12.17 -7.36
N ARG A 147 4.04 -12.44 -8.26
CA ARG A 147 5.48 -12.29 -7.97
C ARG A 147 5.86 -10.84 -7.71
N GLY A 148 5.26 -9.89 -8.44
CA GLY A 148 5.47 -8.46 -8.20
C GLY A 148 5.05 -8.03 -6.80
N MET A 149 3.85 -8.43 -6.37
CA MET A 149 3.34 -8.07 -5.04
C MET A 149 4.07 -8.81 -3.91
N ASP A 150 4.38 -10.10 -4.07
CA ASP A 150 5.23 -10.85 -3.13
C ASP A 150 6.58 -10.14 -2.93
N TYR A 151 7.21 -9.69 -4.01
CA TYR A 151 8.47 -8.97 -3.93
C TYR A 151 8.33 -7.63 -3.18
N ILE A 152 7.26 -6.87 -3.43
CA ILE A 152 6.96 -5.63 -2.69
C ILE A 152 6.82 -5.94 -1.20
N LEU A 153 6.00 -6.92 -0.84
CA LEU A 153 5.74 -7.31 0.55
C LEU A 153 7.05 -7.72 1.24
N ARG A 154 7.83 -8.62 0.64
CA ARG A 154 9.08 -9.12 1.23
C ARG A 154 10.17 -8.04 1.37
N THR A 155 10.31 -7.13 0.39
CA THR A 155 11.49 -6.25 0.33
C THR A 155 11.21 -4.80 0.68
N GLY A 156 9.95 -4.38 0.62
CA GLY A 156 9.51 -3.00 0.86
C GLY A 156 8.69 -2.82 2.15
N ILE A 157 7.91 -3.83 2.56
CA ILE A 157 7.00 -3.73 3.71
C ILE A 157 7.52 -4.55 4.90
N PHE A 158 7.82 -5.82 4.70
CA PHE A 158 8.27 -6.77 5.73
C PHE A 158 9.73 -7.15 5.52
N LYS A 159 10.55 -6.16 5.19
CA LYS A 159 11.98 -6.37 5.03
C LYS A 159 12.54 -6.91 6.35
N GLU A 160 13.03 -8.15 6.32
CA GLU A 160 13.81 -8.70 7.41
C GLU A 160 15.06 -7.82 7.58
N GLU A 161 15.13 -7.07 8.67
CA GLU A 161 16.37 -6.41 9.05
C GLU A 161 17.36 -7.51 9.46
N THR A 162 18.41 -7.70 8.65
CA THR A 162 19.52 -8.56 9.03
C THR A 162 20.08 -8.01 10.33
N ARG A 163 19.83 -8.73 11.43
CA ARG A 163 20.37 -8.44 12.74
C ARG A 163 21.83 -8.87 12.84
#